data_AF-A0A1G1TF20-F1
#
_entry.id   AF-A0A1G1TF20-F1
#
_cell.length_a   1.000
_cell.length_b   1.000
_cell.length_c   1.000
_cell.angle_alpha   90.00
_cell.angle_beta   90.00
_cell.angle_gamma   90.00
#
_symmetry.space_group_name_H-M   'P 1'
#
loop_
_entity.id
_entity.type
_entity.pdbx_description
1 polymer ?
#
loop_
_entity_poly.entity_id
_entity_poly.type
_entity_poly.pdbx_seq_one_letter_code
_entity_poly.pdbx_strand_id
1 'polypeptide(L)'
;MNTELFDFKFLFFSLPGYLKAIHKVTSAVTVKHLSSRSISEIPLPLPPLPEQRRIVAKLEELFSRLDAGVAAVRRSQALLKRYRQSVLHAAVTGELTRAWREAHPAPTETGEALLTRIRAERRAQWEAAQVTKRGG
;
A
#
# COMPACT_ATOMS: atom_id res chain seq x y z
N MET A 1 26.20 -36.37 3.00
CA MET A 1 26.25 -35.19 3.89
C MET A 1 25.70 -35.67 5.24
N ASN A 2 26.48 -35.64 6.31
CA ASN A 2 26.08 -36.26 7.59
C ASN A 2 24.96 -35.46 8.26
N THR A 3 23.71 -35.88 8.03
CA THR A 3 22.48 -35.37 8.67
C THR A 3 22.38 -35.68 10.16
N GLU A 4 23.35 -36.43 10.71
CA GLU A 4 23.41 -36.80 12.13
C GLU A 4 24.01 -35.71 13.04
N LEU A 5 24.63 -34.68 12.47
CA LEU A 5 25.31 -33.63 13.24
C LEU A 5 24.64 -32.26 13.13
N PHE A 6 24.00 -31.94 12.00
CA PHE A 6 23.38 -30.64 11.79
C PHE A 6 22.19 -30.68 10.83
N ASP A 7 21.26 -29.75 11.05
CA ASP A 7 20.12 -29.46 10.18
C ASP A 7 20.53 -28.43 9.11
N PHE A 8 20.26 -28.74 7.85
CA PHE A 8 20.64 -27.88 6.72
C PHE A 8 19.93 -26.53 6.74
N LYS A 9 18.65 -26.50 7.11
CA LYS A 9 17.87 -25.24 7.20
C LYS A 9 18.38 -24.40 8.36
N PHE A 10 18.77 -25.01 9.47
CA PHE A 10 19.39 -24.30 10.59
C PHE A 10 20.70 -23.62 10.14
N LEU A 11 21.57 -24.34 9.43
CA LEU A 11 22.81 -23.76 8.90
C LEU A 11 22.51 -22.62 7.93
N PHE A 12 21.54 -22.80 7.03
CA PHE A 12 21.12 -21.78 6.07
C PHE A 12 20.63 -20.49 6.76
N PHE A 13 19.78 -20.60 7.78
CA PHE A 13 19.25 -19.43 8.49
C PHE A 13 20.28 -18.76 9.42
N SER A 14 21.25 -19.52 9.94
CA SER A 14 22.26 -18.99 10.84
C SER A 14 23.44 -18.35 10.11
N LEU A 15 23.78 -18.83 8.91
CA LEU A 15 24.94 -18.38 8.13
C LEU A 15 24.99 -16.85 7.91
N PRO A 16 23.89 -16.14 7.59
CA PRO A 16 23.90 -14.69 7.46
C PRO A 16 24.36 -13.95 8.72
N GLY A 17 24.00 -14.45 9.91
CA GLY A 17 24.46 -13.88 11.18
C GLY A 17 25.97 -14.02 11.36
N TYR A 18 26.51 -15.14 10.89
CA TYR A 18 27.95 -15.44 10.93
C TYR A 18 28.74 -14.81 9.77
N LEU A 19 28.10 -14.25 8.74
CA LEU A 19 28.80 -13.51 7.68
C LEU A 19 29.63 -12.35 8.22
N LYS A 20 29.20 -11.70 9.30
CA LYS A 20 30.01 -10.66 9.97
C LYS A 20 31.32 -11.23 10.55
N ALA A 21 31.27 -12.42 11.15
CA ALA A 21 32.45 -13.11 11.66
C ALA A 21 33.36 -13.57 10.50
N ILE A 22 32.78 -14.15 9.45
CA ILE A 22 33.50 -14.53 8.21
C ILE A 22 34.20 -13.32 7.58
N HIS A 23 33.51 -12.16 7.57
CA HIS A 23 34.05 -10.91 7.03
C HIS A 23 35.23 -10.35 7.83
N LYS A 24 35.30 -10.63 9.14
CA LYS A 24 36.37 -10.19 10.05
C LYS A 24 37.63 -11.03 9.92
N VAL A 25 37.49 -12.32 9.61
CA VAL A 25 38.60 -13.27 9.43
C VAL A 25 39.16 -13.22 7.99
N THR A 26 38.39 -12.69 7.04
CA THR A 26 38.83 -12.60 5.64
C THR A 26 39.57 -11.29 5.35
N SER A 27 40.88 -11.40 5.20
CA SER A 27 41.80 -10.29 4.87
C SER A 27 41.95 -10.13 3.35
N ALA A 28 41.08 -9.37 2.68
CA ALA A 28 41.34 -8.92 1.31
C ALA A 28 40.55 -7.66 0.96
N VAL A 29 41.23 -6.70 0.31
CA VAL A 29 40.71 -5.37 -0.04
C VAL A 29 39.96 -5.38 -1.38
N THR A 30 40.12 -6.41 -2.22
CA THR A 30 39.59 -6.41 -3.61
C THR A 30 38.73 -7.63 -3.94
N VAL A 31 39.09 -8.85 -3.52
CA VAL A 31 38.25 -10.07 -3.60
C VAL A 31 38.48 -10.92 -2.34
N LYS A 32 37.42 -11.17 -1.58
CA LYS A 32 37.47 -11.98 -0.35
C LYS A 32 37.63 -13.45 -0.69
N HIS A 33 38.86 -13.96 -0.61
CA HIS A 33 39.12 -15.39 -0.75
C HIS A 33 38.95 -16.10 0.59
N LEU A 34 37.96 -16.99 0.67
CA LEU A 34 37.68 -17.78 1.86
C LEU A 34 38.32 -19.16 1.71
N SER A 35 39.47 -19.39 2.36
CA SER A 35 40.14 -20.69 2.31
C SER A 35 39.46 -21.72 3.24
N SER A 36 39.53 -23.01 2.92
CA SER A 36 38.99 -24.07 3.79
C SER A 36 39.58 -24.05 5.21
N ARG A 37 40.85 -23.61 5.34
CA ARG A 37 41.49 -23.38 6.65
C ARG A 37 40.79 -22.26 7.42
N SER A 38 40.56 -21.13 6.76
CA SER A 38 39.88 -19.97 7.36
C SER A 38 38.44 -20.30 7.79
N ILE A 39 37.73 -21.17 7.05
CA ILE A 39 36.39 -21.64 7.44
C ILE A 39 36.46 -22.51 8.70
N SER A 40 37.45 -23.41 8.76
CA SER A 40 37.61 -24.35 9.89
C SER A 40 37.99 -23.64 11.20
N GLU A 41 38.60 -22.46 11.11
CA GLU A 41 38.96 -21.61 12.26
C GLU A 41 37.78 -20.80 12.82
N ILE A 42 36.65 -20.74 12.12
CA ILE A 42 35.49 -19.98 12.57
C ILE A 42 34.70 -20.82 13.58
N PRO A 43 34.62 -20.39 14.86
CA PRO A 43 33.82 -21.09 15.84
C PRO A 43 32.34 -20.95 15.50
N LEU A 44 31.71 -22.04 15.08
CA LEU A 44 30.26 -22.14 14.89
C LEU A 44 29.68 -22.92 16.08
N PRO A 45 29.09 -22.24 17.08
CA PRO A 45 28.40 -22.94 18.17
C PRO A 45 27.14 -23.60 17.60
N LEU A 46 27.19 -24.92 17.43
CA LEU A 46 26.07 -25.72 16.96
C LEU A 46 25.29 -26.24 18.18
N PRO A 47 24.02 -25.85 18.36
CA PRO A 47 23.19 -26.42 19.42
C PRO A 47 22.84 -27.88 19.11
N PRO A 48 22.33 -28.66 20.08
CA PRO A 48 21.90 -30.04 19.83
C PRO A 48 20.87 -30.14 18.70
N LEU A 49 20.85 -31.25 17.97
CA LEU A 49 19.93 -31.48 16.84
C LEU A 49 18.44 -31.19 17.14
N PRO A 50 17.86 -31.61 18.29
CA PRO A 50 16.48 -31.29 18.64
C PRO A 50 16.22 -29.78 18.71
N GLU A 51 17.19 -29.03 19.24
CA GLU A 51 17.12 -27.58 19.36
C GLU A 51 17.26 -26.89 18.01
N GLN A 52 18.16 -27.38 17.13
CA GLN A 52 18.26 -26.89 15.75
C GLN A 52 16.92 -27.01 15.02
N ARG A 53 16.26 -28.17 15.12
CA ARG A 53 14.95 -28.41 14.51
C ARG A 53 13.86 -27.53 15.12
N ARG A 54 13.87 -27.32 16.44
CA ARG A 54 12.94 -26.42 17.13
C ARG A 54 13.06 -24.98 16.63
N ILE A 55 14.29 -24.50 16.46
CA ILE A 55 14.58 -23.16 15.93
C ILE A 55 14.07 -23.05 14.49
N VAL A 56 14.38 -24.03 13.63
CA VAL A 56 13.91 -24.06 12.24
C VAL A 56 12.40 -24.04 12.16
N ALA A 57 11.70 -24.89 12.93
CA ALA A 57 10.25 -24.92 12.96
C ALA A 57 9.66 -23.57 13.35
N LYS A 58 10.26 -22.87 14.33
CA LYS A 58 9.81 -21.54 14.73
C LYS A 58 10.03 -20.49 13.65
N LEU A 59 11.17 -20.56 12.96
CA LEU A 59 11.46 -19.65 11.84
C LEU A 59 10.48 -19.87 10.69
N GLU A 60 10.18 -21.11 10.32
CA GLU A 60 9.21 -21.42 9.27
C GLU A 60 7.80 -20.93 9.62
N GLU A 61 7.36 -21.10 10.87
CA GLU A 61 6.10 -20.54 11.35
C GLU A 61 6.07 -19.00 11.19
N LEU A 62 7.16 -18.31 11.56
CA LEU A 62 7.26 -16.86 11.44
C LEU A 62 7.26 -16.39 9.98
N PHE A 63 8.00 -17.07 9.10
CA PHE A 63 8.00 -16.76 7.66
C PHE A 63 6.63 -16.99 7.04
N SER A 64 5.94 -18.09 7.39
CA SER A 64 4.58 -18.35 6.92
C SER A 64 3.60 -17.23 7.32
N ARG A 65 3.72 -16.73 8.56
CA ARG A 65 2.92 -15.57 9.02
C ARG A 65 3.26 -14.30 8.25
N LEU A 66 4.54 -14.07 7.96
CA LEU A 66 4.98 -12.93 7.15
C LEU A 66 4.40 -13.00 5.73
N ASP A 67 4.48 -14.15 5.08
CA ASP A 67 3.95 -14.38 3.73
C ASP A 67 2.43 -14.15 3.69
N ALA A 68 1.70 -14.66 4.69
CA ALA A 68 0.27 -14.41 4.82
C ALA A 68 -0.05 -12.91 4.96
N GLY A 69 0.76 -12.17 5.74
CA GLY A 69 0.65 -10.72 5.90
C GLY A 69 0.90 -9.96 4.59
N VAL A 70 1.98 -10.30 3.88
CA VAL A 70 2.31 -9.71 2.57
C VAL A 70 1.19 -9.97 1.56
N ALA A 71 0.66 -11.21 1.52
CA ALA A 71 -0.46 -11.56 0.66
C ALA A 71 -1.72 -10.77 1.00
N ALA A 72 -2.02 -10.54 2.28
CA ALA A 72 -3.16 -9.73 2.71
C ALA A 72 -3.04 -8.28 2.23
N VAL A 73 -1.87 -7.66 2.40
CA VAL A 73 -1.63 -6.28 1.93
C VAL A 73 -1.81 -6.17 0.40
N ARG A 74 -1.24 -7.12 -0.35
CA ARG A 74 -1.38 -7.15 -1.82
C ARG A 74 -2.84 -7.27 -2.25
N ARG A 75 -3.63 -8.13 -1.58
CA ARG A 75 -5.07 -8.27 -1.86
C ARG A 75 -5.82 -6.96 -1.59
N SER A 76 -5.56 -6.30 -0.46
CA SER A 76 -6.19 -5.03 -0.12
C SER A 76 -5.87 -3.93 -1.14
N GLN A 77 -4.63 -3.85 -1.61
CA GLN A 77 -4.24 -2.89 -2.66
C GLN A 77 -4.98 -3.16 -3.97
N ALA A 78 -5.11 -4.43 -4.38
CA ALA A 78 -5.86 -4.80 -5.57
C ALA A 78 -7.35 -4.47 -5.44
N LEU A 79 -7.95 -4.73 -4.28
CA LEU A 79 -9.34 -4.39 -3.99
C LEU A 79 -9.56 -2.87 -4.02
N LEU A 80 -8.67 -2.09 -3.42
CA LEU A 80 -8.74 -0.64 -3.42
C LEU A 80 -8.71 -0.06 -4.84
N LYS A 81 -7.88 -0.62 -5.74
CA LYS A 81 -7.84 -0.22 -7.15
C LYS A 81 -9.18 -0.45 -7.84
N ARG A 82 -9.79 -1.62 -7.65
CA ARG A 82 -11.11 -1.96 -8.22
C ARG A 82 -12.21 -1.08 -7.64
N TYR A 83 -12.20 -0.89 -6.32
CA TYR A 83 -13.16 -0.03 -5.64
C TYR A 83 -13.10 1.40 -6.18
N ARG A 84 -11.89 1.96 -6.35
CA ARG A 84 -11.72 3.28 -6.95
C ARG A 84 -12.33 3.37 -8.36
N GLN A 85 -12.10 2.35 -9.20
CA GLN A 85 -12.70 2.30 -10.53
C GLN A 85 -14.23 2.24 -10.47
N SER A 86 -14.79 1.42 -9.57
CA SER A 86 -16.24 1.29 -9.37
C SER A 86 -16.86 2.61 -8.90
N VAL A 87 -16.24 3.30 -7.94
CA VAL A 87 -16.73 4.58 -7.42
C VAL A 87 -16.69 5.66 -8.51
N LEU A 88 -15.60 5.74 -9.28
CA LEU A 88 -15.51 6.68 -10.40
C LEU A 88 -16.55 6.37 -11.48
N HIS A 89 -16.77 5.10 -11.81
CA HIS A 89 -17.80 4.70 -12.75
C HIS A 89 -19.19 5.14 -12.26
N ALA A 90 -19.54 4.85 -10.99
CA ALA A 90 -20.80 5.26 -10.39
C ALA A 90 -20.96 6.79 -10.31
N ALA A 91 -19.87 7.53 -10.12
CA ALA A 91 -19.88 8.99 -10.11
C ALA A 91 -20.19 9.57 -11.50
N VAL A 92 -19.49 9.09 -12.53
CA VAL A 92 -19.60 9.61 -13.91
C VAL A 92 -20.93 9.23 -14.56
N THR A 93 -21.46 8.04 -14.26
CA THR A 93 -22.80 7.62 -14.71
C THR A 93 -23.93 8.29 -13.92
N GLY A 94 -23.60 9.06 -12.88
CA GLY A 94 -24.56 9.73 -12.03
C GLY A 94 -25.36 8.78 -11.15
N GLU A 95 -24.90 7.55 -10.94
CA GLU A 95 -25.51 6.59 -10.02
C GLU A 95 -25.43 7.08 -8.58
N LEU A 96 -24.29 7.68 -8.18
CA LEU A 96 -24.12 8.23 -6.83
C LEU A 96 -25.11 9.36 -6.51
N THR A 97 -25.61 10.08 -7.52
CA THR A 97 -26.55 11.19 -7.35
C THR A 97 -27.98 10.84 -7.78
N ARG A 98 -28.25 9.58 -8.15
CA ARG A 98 -29.57 9.15 -8.65
C ARG A 98 -30.69 9.46 -7.66
N ALA A 99 -30.56 9.01 -6.42
CA ALA A 99 -31.55 9.25 -5.38
C ALA A 99 -31.78 10.75 -5.11
N TRP A 100 -30.71 11.55 -5.17
CA TRP A 100 -30.82 13.01 -5.03
C TRP A 100 -31.61 13.63 -6.19
N ARG A 101 -31.36 13.20 -7.43
CA ARG A 101 -32.09 13.68 -8.63
C ARG A 101 -33.55 13.25 -8.65
N GLU A 102 -33.86 12.07 -8.13
CA GLU A 102 -35.25 11.61 -7.97
C GLU A 102 -36.00 12.47 -6.95
N ALA A 103 -35.34 12.84 -5.86
CA ALA A 103 -35.90 13.73 -4.84
C ALA A 103 -35.92 15.22 -5.27
N HIS A 104 -35.08 15.62 -6.23
CA HIS A 104 -34.95 16.99 -6.73
C HIS A 104 -35.07 17.01 -8.26
N PRO A 105 -36.31 17.00 -8.80
CA PRO A 105 -36.56 17.03 -10.23
C PRO A 105 -35.88 18.23 -10.90
N ALA A 106 -35.57 18.07 -12.19
CA ALA A 106 -34.98 19.14 -12.97
C ALA A 106 -35.83 20.42 -12.89
N PRO A 107 -35.19 21.61 -12.90
CA PRO A 107 -35.92 22.87 -12.97
C PRO A 107 -36.90 22.86 -14.13
N THR A 108 -38.12 23.33 -13.90
CA THR A 108 -39.20 23.36 -14.89
C THR A 108 -38.89 24.32 -16.05
N GLU A 109 -37.98 25.27 -15.84
CA GLU A 109 -37.51 26.22 -16.85
C GLU A 109 -36.14 25.81 -17.41
N THR A 110 -35.93 26.02 -18.72
CA THR A 110 -34.62 25.80 -19.35
C THR A 110 -33.60 26.83 -18.84
N GLY A 111 -32.30 26.53 -18.96
CA GLY A 111 -31.25 27.46 -18.56
C GLY A 111 -31.33 28.82 -19.28
N GLU A 112 -31.76 28.83 -20.53
CA GLU A 112 -31.98 30.06 -21.31
C GLU A 112 -33.18 30.87 -20.81
N ALA A 113 -34.29 30.19 -20.47
CA ALA A 113 -35.45 30.84 -19.88
C ALA A 113 -35.11 31.45 -18.51
N LEU A 114 -34.40 30.71 -17.67
CA LEU A 114 -33.88 31.18 -16.37
C LEU A 114 -32.97 32.40 -16.54
N LEU A 115 -32.03 32.36 -17.50
CA LEU A 115 -31.12 33.47 -17.76
C LEU A 115 -31.87 34.72 -18.23
N THR A 116 -32.86 34.55 -19.10
CA THR A 116 -33.71 35.64 -19.59
C THR A 116 -34.48 36.29 -18.44
N ARG A 117 -35.08 35.47 -17.56
CA ARG A 117 -35.77 35.94 -16.35
C ARG A 117 -34.85 36.72 -15.42
N ILE A 118 -33.68 36.16 -15.07
CA ILE A 118 -32.70 36.82 -14.19
C ILE A 118 -32.25 38.17 -14.77
N ARG A 119 -32.03 38.25 -16.09
CA ARG A 119 -31.64 39.51 -16.75
C ARG A 119 -32.75 40.56 -16.71
N ALA A 120 -34.00 40.15 -16.91
CA ALA A 120 -35.16 41.04 -16.84
C ALA A 120 -35.40 41.55 -15.41
N GLU A 121 -35.37 40.66 -14.41
CA GLU A 121 -35.51 41.02 -13.00
C GLU A 121 -34.44 42.03 -12.56
N ARG A 122 -33.17 41.77 -12.91
CA ARG A 122 -32.06 42.69 -12.58
C ARG A 122 -32.20 44.06 -13.25
N ARG A 123 -32.69 44.11 -14.49
CA ARG A 123 -32.92 45.37 -15.20
C ARG A 123 -34.02 46.20 -14.52
N ALA A 124 -35.15 45.57 -14.20
CA ALA A 124 -36.25 46.24 -13.52
C ALA A 124 -35.83 46.77 -12.14
N GLN A 125 -35.04 46.00 -11.38
CA GLN A 125 -34.48 46.44 -10.10
C GLN A 125 -33.53 47.64 -10.25
N TRP A 126 -32.69 47.66 -11.29
CA TRP A 126 -31.80 48.79 -11.56
C TRP A 126 -32.58 50.05 -11.94
N GLU A 127 -33.59 49.93 -12.80
CA GLU A 127 -34.45 51.05 -13.20
C GLU A 127 -35.21 51.63 -12.00
N ALA A 128 -35.79 50.77 -11.14
CA ALA A 128 -36.44 51.19 -9.90
C ALA A 128 -35.48 51.91 -8.92
N ALA A 129 -34.24 51.43 -8.80
CA ALA A 129 -33.21 52.06 -7.99
C ALA A 129 -32.76 53.43 -8.55
N GLN A 130 -32.69 53.58 -9.87
CA GLN A 130 -32.35 54.86 -10.52
C GLN A 130 -33.46 55.90 -10.36
N VAL A 131 -34.72 55.49 -10.47
CA VAL A 131 -35.88 56.38 -10.26
C VAL A 131 -35.93 56.86 -8.80
N THR A 132 -35.66 55.97 -7.84
CA THR A 132 -35.59 56.32 -6.41
C THR A 132 -34.47 57.31 -6.09
N LYS A 133 -33.34 57.27 -6.82
CA LYS A 133 -32.21 58.18 -6.64
C LYS A 133 -32.38 59.55 -7.32
N ARG A 134 -33.34 59.68 -8.25
CA ARG A 134 -33.61 60.92 -9.01
C ARG A 134 -34.77 61.74 -8.45
N GLY A 135 -35.55 61.18 -7.52
CA GLY A 135 -36.73 61.78 -6.90
C GLY A 135 -36.54 62.24 -5.45
N GLY A 136 -35.31 62.34 -4.96
CA GLY A 136 -34.93 62.95 -3.69
C GLY A 136 -33.85 64.00 -3.92
#